data_AF-A0A350WXK4-F1
#
_entry.id   AF-A0A350WXK4-F1
#
_cell.length_a   1.000
_cell.length_b   1.000
_cell.length_c   1.000
_cell.angle_alpha   90.00
_cell.angle_beta   90.00
_cell.angle_gamma   90.00
#
_symmetry.space_group_name_H-M   'P 1'
#
loop_
_entity.id
_entity.type
_entity.pdbx_description
1 polymer ?
#
loop_
_entity_poly.entity_id
_entity_poly.type
_entity_poly.pdbx_seq_one_letter_code
_entity_poly.pdbx_strand_id
1 'polypeptide(L)'
;MTNSKVFRENISGNLRRIAEFLNRKGIISDVSPLFKAASQCLSREGDLWGYRIERLIFHKVGEVRAQSHKISSISLEINVDVEGICNIAVGFDPLTKLSLDLTIMATGNEEVDTAPMSAWHLDRHTQNANFSHPSYHFQFGGNRMKYEHEQYGLVLITDSPRIPHPPMDGILGIDFAIINFWEVEKIRFRNEGEYTNVLNESINMLWKPYVENLHNYWQQNAQLLQWKPHINWHQLPPKTT
;
A
#
# COMPACT_ATOMS: atom_id res chain seq x y z
N MET A 1 -9.73 -26.17 -0.39
CA MET A 1 -10.39 -25.10 0.39
C MET A 1 -9.52 -24.83 1.59
N THR A 2 -8.99 -23.62 1.69
CA THR A 2 -8.20 -23.21 2.86
C THR A 2 -9.15 -22.97 4.02
N ASN A 3 -8.83 -23.49 5.21
CA ASN A 3 -9.61 -23.24 6.40
C ASN A 3 -9.52 -21.74 6.75
N SER A 4 -10.64 -21.01 6.72
CA SER A 4 -10.68 -19.56 6.93
C SER A 4 -10.10 -19.14 8.29
N LYS A 5 -10.20 -19.99 9.32
CA LYS A 5 -9.55 -19.75 10.62
C LYS A 5 -8.01 -19.79 10.49
N VAL A 6 -7.46 -20.82 9.86
CA VAL A 6 -6.02 -20.95 9.63
C VAL A 6 -5.49 -19.80 8.77
N PHE A 7 -6.27 -19.37 7.77
CA PHE A 7 -5.93 -18.21 6.95
C PHE A 7 -5.79 -16.93 7.78
N ARG A 8 -6.76 -16.63 8.65
CA ARG A 8 -6.70 -15.48 9.56
C ARG A 8 -5.57 -15.59 10.59
N GLU A 9 -5.32 -16.80 11.10
CA GLU A 9 -4.19 -17.07 12.00
C GLU A 9 -2.85 -16.77 11.33
N ASN A 10 -2.68 -17.14 10.05
CA ASN A 10 -1.48 -16.83 9.28
C ASN A 10 -1.29 -15.32 9.09
N ILE A 11 -2.33 -14.59 8.67
CA ILE A 11 -2.26 -13.13 8.49
C ILE A 11 -1.94 -12.43 9.81
N SER A 12 -2.62 -12.80 10.89
CA SER A 12 -2.33 -12.26 12.23
C SER A 12 -0.91 -12.59 12.68
N GLY A 13 -0.44 -13.81 12.45
CA GLY A 13 0.93 -14.22 12.75
C GLY A 13 1.96 -13.37 12.01
N ASN A 14 1.72 -13.10 10.72
CA ASN A 14 2.56 -12.26 9.89
C ASN A 14 2.60 -10.80 10.38
N LEU A 15 1.45 -10.23 10.74
CA LEU A 15 1.36 -8.88 11.33
C LEU A 15 2.13 -8.77 12.65
N ARG A 16 2.11 -9.80 13.49
CA ARG A 16 2.88 -9.83 14.76
C ARG A 16 4.39 -9.93 14.49
N ARG A 17 4.80 -10.83 13.59
CA ARG A 17 6.21 -11.02 13.21
C ARG A 17 6.81 -9.73 12.64
N ILE A 18 6.10 -9.05 11.72
CA ILE A 18 6.59 -7.79 11.18
C ILE A 18 6.67 -6.70 12.24
N ALA A 19 5.71 -6.64 13.18
CA ALA A 19 5.74 -5.67 14.28
C ALA A 19 6.99 -5.83 15.14
N GLU A 20 7.27 -7.07 15.57
CA GLU A 20 8.43 -7.40 16.39
C GLU A 20 9.73 -7.11 15.64
N PHE A 21 9.80 -7.48 14.36
CA PHE A 21 10.96 -7.22 13.53
C PHE A 21 11.25 -5.72 13.39
N LEU A 22 10.25 -4.92 13.01
CA LEU A 22 10.41 -3.47 12.83
C LEU A 22 10.82 -2.77 14.13
N ASN A 23 10.27 -3.22 15.27
CA ASN A 23 10.65 -2.70 16.58
C ASN A 23 12.09 -3.03 16.95
N ARG A 24 12.53 -4.29 16.73
CA ARG A 24 13.94 -4.67 16.98
C ARG A 24 14.93 -3.89 16.11
N LYS A 25 14.54 -3.50 14.91
CA LYS A 25 15.34 -2.65 14.02
C LYS A 25 15.25 -1.15 14.34
N GLY A 26 14.38 -0.76 15.28
CA GLY A 26 14.15 0.64 15.65
C GLY A 26 13.55 1.47 14.51
N ILE A 27 12.82 0.83 13.59
CA ILE A 27 12.13 1.47 12.47
C ILE A 27 10.84 2.13 12.95
N ILE A 28 10.12 1.43 13.83
CA ILE A 28 8.95 1.94 14.55
C ILE A 28 9.21 1.84 16.06
N SER A 29 8.58 2.72 16.82
CA SER A 29 8.63 2.69 18.30
C SER A 29 7.35 2.16 18.93
N ASP A 30 6.21 2.31 18.25
CA ASP A 30 4.92 1.81 18.70
C ASP A 30 4.46 0.65 17.81
N VAL A 31 4.48 -0.55 18.37
CA VAL A 31 4.00 -1.79 17.72
C VAL A 31 2.50 -1.99 17.87
N SER A 32 1.83 -1.21 18.73
CA SER A 32 0.43 -1.38 19.07
C SER A 32 -0.51 -1.37 17.86
N PRO A 33 -0.31 -0.52 16.82
CA PRO A 33 -1.15 -0.55 15.61
C PRO A 33 -1.16 -1.92 14.92
N LEU A 34 0.00 -2.57 14.83
CA LEU A 34 0.14 -3.87 14.17
C LEU A 34 -0.42 -5.01 15.03
N PHE A 35 -0.20 -4.97 16.34
CA PHE A 35 -0.81 -5.96 17.25
C PHE A 35 -2.33 -5.84 17.30
N LYS A 36 -2.88 -4.62 17.26
CA LYS A 36 -4.32 -4.38 17.14
C LYS A 36 -4.85 -4.93 15.81
N ALA A 37 -4.19 -4.64 14.69
CA ALA A 37 -4.55 -5.17 13.38
C ALA A 37 -4.54 -6.72 13.37
N ALA A 38 -3.54 -7.34 13.99
CA ALA A 38 -3.46 -8.80 14.11
C ALA A 38 -4.66 -9.37 14.89
N SER A 39 -5.00 -8.76 16.03
CA SER A 39 -6.16 -9.16 16.83
C SER A 39 -7.49 -8.95 16.09
N GLN A 40 -7.65 -7.86 15.34
CA GLN A 40 -8.83 -7.61 14.50
C GLN A 40 -8.97 -8.67 13.41
N CYS A 41 -7.85 -9.07 12.78
CA CYS A 41 -7.88 -10.11 11.77
C CYS A 41 -8.33 -11.45 12.36
N LEU A 42 -7.84 -11.82 13.56
CA LEU A 42 -8.25 -13.05 14.25
C LEU A 42 -9.73 -13.08 14.64
N SER A 43 -10.29 -11.93 15.01
CA SER A 43 -11.68 -11.84 15.49
C SER A 43 -12.72 -11.85 14.38
N ARG A 44 -12.32 -11.82 13.10
CA ARG A 44 -13.26 -11.94 11.98
C ARG A 44 -13.86 -13.36 11.93
N GLU A 45 -15.13 -13.42 11.56
CA GLU A 45 -15.88 -14.67 11.43
C GLU A 45 -16.19 -15.01 9.97
N GLY A 46 -16.66 -16.24 9.74
CA GLY A 46 -17.01 -16.72 8.41
C GLY A 46 -15.81 -16.80 7.48
N ASP A 47 -16.02 -16.39 6.23
CA ASP A 47 -15.01 -16.47 5.17
C ASP A 47 -14.30 -15.13 4.90
N LEU A 48 -14.45 -14.16 5.78
CA LEU A 48 -13.83 -12.84 5.62
C LEU A 48 -12.55 -12.72 6.47
N TRP A 49 -11.61 -11.93 5.97
CA TRP A 49 -10.47 -11.42 6.73
C TRP A 49 -10.37 -9.91 6.51
N GLY A 50 -9.69 -9.23 7.42
CA GLY A 50 -9.44 -7.80 7.28
C GLY A 50 -9.09 -7.15 8.60
N TYR A 51 -8.42 -6.01 8.50
CA TYR A 51 -7.89 -5.28 9.63
C TYR A 51 -7.61 -3.83 9.27
N ARG A 52 -7.42 -3.02 10.31
CA ARG A 52 -6.95 -1.64 10.20
C ARG A 52 -5.64 -1.45 10.93
N ILE A 53 -4.70 -0.81 10.27
CA ILE A 53 -3.49 -0.26 10.89
C ILE A 53 -3.73 1.24 10.95
N GLU A 54 -3.84 1.78 12.15
CA GLU A 54 -4.07 3.20 12.37
C GLU A 54 -2.81 3.83 12.94
N ARG A 55 -2.33 4.89 12.27
CA ARG A 55 -1.21 5.73 12.71
C ARG A 55 0.07 4.96 13.02
N LEU A 56 0.50 4.09 12.10
CA LEU A 56 1.81 3.45 12.22
C LEU A 56 2.90 4.46 11.82
N ILE A 57 3.63 4.97 12.81
CA ILE A 57 4.63 6.01 12.61
C ILE A 57 6.02 5.39 12.50
N PHE A 58 6.72 5.76 11.44
CA PHE A 58 8.10 5.41 11.18
C PHE A 58 9.00 6.59 11.50
N HIS A 59 10.12 6.28 12.15
CA HIS A 59 11.15 7.25 12.51
C HIS A 59 12.34 7.12 11.57
N LYS A 60 13.13 8.20 11.44
CA LYS A 60 14.38 8.22 10.65
C LYS A 60 14.17 7.93 9.16
N VAL A 61 13.14 8.56 8.60
CA VAL A 61 12.91 8.61 7.16
C VAL A 61 14.12 9.30 6.50
N GLY A 62 14.51 8.86 5.30
CA GLY A 62 15.66 9.36 4.55
C GLY A 62 15.57 10.86 4.21
N GLU A 63 16.65 11.40 3.63
CA GLU A 63 16.74 12.82 3.31
C GLU A 63 15.73 13.24 2.22
N VAL A 64 15.03 14.36 2.44
CA VAL A 64 14.16 14.99 1.43
C VAL A 64 15.00 15.78 0.43
N ARG A 65 14.85 15.45 -0.85
CA ARG A 65 15.69 15.97 -1.97
C ARG A 65 15.40 17.42 -2.39
N ALA A 66 14.40 18.09 -1.82
CA ALA A 66 14.05 19.46 -2.17
C ALA A 66 13.72 20.27 -0.91
N GLN A 67 14.51 21.30 -0.62
CA GLN A 67 14.27 22.21 0.51
C GLN A 67 14.03 23.62 0.00
N SER A 68 12.86 24.19 0.33
CA SER A 68 12.66 25.65 0.39
C SER A 68 12.81 26.21 1.81
N HIS A 69 12.87 25.33 2.83
CA HIS A 69 12.87 25.70 4.25
C HIS A 69 13.80 24.79 5.08
N LYS A 70 14.26 25.27 6.24
CA LYS A 70 15.01 24.47 7.22
C LYS A 70 14.07 23.40 7.81
N ILE A 71 14.37 22.13 7.55
CA ILE A 71 13.67 20.96 8.10
C ILE A 71 14.60 20.28 9.11
N SER A 72 14.13 20.03 10.33
CA SER A 72 14.90 19.35 11.38
C SER A 72 14.68 17.83 11.39
N SER A 73 13.46 17.38 11.10
CA SER A 73 13.14 15.96 10.99
C SER A 73 11.90 15.69 10.15
N ILE A 74 11.78 14.45 9.68
CA ILE A 74 10.65 13.96 8.89
C ILE A 74 10.14 12.68 9.54
N SER A 75 8.82 12.56 9.62
CA SER A 75 8.13 11.32 9.98
C SER A 75 7.27 10.84 8.82
N LEU A 76 7.06 9.53 8.77
CA LEU A 76 6.12 8.89 7.85
C LEU A 76 5.06 8.16 8.67
N GLU A 77 3.80 8.52 8.45
CA GLU A 77 2.65 7.84 9.03
C GLU A 77 1.96 6.99 7.97
N ILE A 78 1.70 5.71 8.30
CA ILE A 78 0.94 4.78 7.47
C ILE A 78 -0.39 4.48 8.12
N ASN A 79 -1.46 4.56 7.33
CA ASN A 79 -2.78 4.06 7.70
C ASN A 79 -3.26 3.06 6.64
N VAL A 80 -3.83 1.93 7.07
CA VAL A 80 -4.30 0.86 6.19
C VAL A 80 -5.67 0.39 6.64
N ASP A 81 -6.60 0.22 5.71
CA ASP A 81 -7.87 -0.49 5.88
C ASP A 81 -8.02 -1.49 4.73
N VAL A 82 -7.93 -2.78 5.05
CA VAL A 82 -7.92 -3.86 4.06
C VAL A 82 -8.90 -4.95 4.48
N GLU A 83 -9.68 -5.44 3.51
CA GLU A 83 -10.60 -6.56 3.70
C GLU A 83 -10.59 -7.47 2.47
N GLY A 84 -10.84 -8.76 2.70
CA GLY A 84 -10.86 -9.77 1.66
C GLY A 84 -11.53 -11.07 2.08
N ILE A 85 -11.50 -12.04 1.17
CA ILE A 85 -12.10 -13.37 1.34
C ILE A 85 -10.99 -14.39 1.61
N CYS A 86 -11.21 -15.32 2.55
CA CYS A 86 -10.21 -16.30 2.95
C CYS A 86 -10.13 -17.46 1.94
N ASN A 87 -11.27 -17.91 1.43
CA ASN A 87 -11.33 -18.95 0.41
C ASN A 87 -11.19 -18.35 -1.01
N ILE A 88 -9.95 -18.06 -1.38
CA ILE A 88 -9.63 -17.41 -2.65
C ILE A 88 -9.74 -18.43 -3.80
N ALA A 89 -10.68 -18.19 -4.72
CA ALA A 89 -10.76 -18.94 -5.96
C ALA A 89 -9.56 -18.60 -6.86
N VAL A 90 -9.06 -19.59 -7.61
CA VAL A 90 -7.93 -19.40 -8.53
C VAL A 90 -8.25 -18.30 -9.54
N GLY A 91 -7.35 -17.32 -9.65
CA GLY A 91 -7.47 -16.21 -10.59
C GLY A 91 -8.43 -15.09 -10.17
N PHE A 92 -8.94 -15.08 -8.93
CA PHE A 92 -9.77 -13.98 -8.44
C PHE A 92 -8.99 -12.99 -7.57
N ASP A 93 -9.40 -11.72 -7.64
CA ASP A 93 -8.95 -10.68 -6.71
C ASP A 93 -9.45 -11.02 -5.29
N PRO A 94 -8.55 -11.31 -4.33
CA PRO A 94 -8.96 -11.73 -3.00
C PRO A 94 -9.42 -10.56 -2.13
N LEU A 95 -9.15 -9.31 -2.54
CA LEU A 95 -9.50 -8.12 -1.77
C LEU A 95 -10.89 -7.62 -2.17
N THR A 96 -11.70 -7.33 -1.16
CA THR A 96 -12.96 -6.61 -1.33
C THR A 96 -12.76 -5.12 -1.09
N LYS A 97 -11.73 -4.76 -0.31
CA LYS A 97 -11.41 -3.39 0.07
C LYS A 97 -9.92 -3.19 0.29
N LEU A 98 -9.43 -2.04 -0.15
CA LEU A 98 -8.11 -1.51 0.19
C LEU A 98 -8.19 0.00 0.27
N SER A 99 -7.64 0.56 1.34
CA SER A 99 -7.29 1.98 1.47
C SER A 99 -5.97 2.04 2.22
N LEU A 100 -4.94 2.55 1.57
CA LEU A 100 -3.62 2.73 2.15
C LEU A 100 -3.20 4.19 1.95
N ASP A 101 -2.93 4.87 3.05
CA ASP A 101 -2.50 6.25 3.04
C ASP A 101 -1.11 6.37 3.64
N LEU A 102 -0.26 7.12 2.95
CA LEU A 102 1.08 7.48 3.39
C LEU A 102 1.12 8.98 3.60
N THR A 103 1.42 9.44 4.81
CA THR A 103 1.56 10.86 5.15
C THR A 103 2.98 11.14 5.60
N ILE A 104 3.66 12.06 4.92
CA ILE A 104 5.00 12.52 5.28
C ILE A 104 4.87 13.91 5.89
N MET A 105 5.31 14.05 7.14
CA MET A 105 5.27 15.33 7.86
C MET A 105 6.70 15.78 8.16
N ALA A 106 6.99 17.05 7.88
CA ALA A 106 8.27 17.68 8.21
C ALA A 106 8.11 18.58 9.45
N THR A 107 9.03 18.49 10.40
CA THR A 107 9.11 19.39 11.56
C THR A 107 10.39 20.23 11.49
N GLY A 108 10.44 21.37 12.19
CA GLY A 108 11.68 22.13 12.40
C GLY A 108 11.75 23.52 11.79
N ASN A 109 10.65 24.06 11.30
CA ASN A 109 10.57 25.47 10.94
C ASN A 109 9.71 26.21 11.98
N GLU A 110 10.36 26.96 12.87
CA GLU A 110 9.67 27.81 13.87
C GLU A 110 8.96 29.01 13.21
N GLU A 111 9.28 29.33 11.95
CA GLU A 111 8.73 30.49 11.24
C GLU A 111 7.43 30.20 10.47
N VAL A 112 6.99 28.94 10.38
CA VAL A 112 5.78 28.55 9.64
C VAL A 112 4.83 27.83 10.57
N ASP A 113 3.64 28.41 10.78
CA ASP A 113 2.58 27.86 11.65
C ASP A 113 2.09 26.46 11.21
N THR A 114 2.35 26.07 9.96
CA THR A 114 1.98 24.75 9.41
C THR A 114 3.20 24.00 8.89
N ALA A 115 3.45 22.83 9.49
CA ALA A 115 4.46 21.88 9.06
C ALA A 115 4.24 21.46 7.59
N PRO A 116 5.26 21.49 6.71
CA PRO A 116 5.13 20.97 5.36
C PRO A 116 4.73 19.48 5.38
N MET A 117 3.75 19.13 4.55
CA MET A 117 3.25 17.77 4.43
C MET A 117 3.16 17.34 2.97
N SER A 118 3.34 16.04 2.72
CA SER A 118 2.91 15.39 1.48
C SER A 118 2.17 14.10 1.78
N ALA A 119 1.22 13.73 0.93
CA ALA A 119 0.42 12.53 1.12
C ALA A 119 0.29 11.72 -0.17
N TRP A 120 0.15 10.41 -0.03
CA TRP A 120 -0.13 9.47 -1.09
C TRP A 120 -1.28 8.54 -0.68
N HIS A 121 -2.14 8.20 -1.63
CA HIS A 121 -3.26 7.29 -1.45
C HIS A 121 -3.18 6.14 -2.45
N LEU A 122 -3.30 4.91 -1.95
CA LEU A 122 -3.40 3.67 -2.71
C LEU A 122 -4.69 2.96 -2.30
N ASP A 123 -5.66 2.84 -3.21
CA ASP A 123 -6.96 2.26 -2.88
C ASP A 123 -7.50 1.31 -3.94
N ARG A 124 -8.47 0.51 -3.52
CA ARG A 124 -9.30 -0.31 -4.41
C ARG A 124 -10.62 0.40 -4.64
N HIS A 125 -10.92 0.71 -5.89
CA HIS A 125 -12.20 1.28 -6.26
C HIS A 125 -13.33 0.26 -6.12
N THR A 126 -14.40 0.64 -5.43
CA THR A 126 -15.53 -0.24 -5.11
C THR A 126 -16.85 0.17 -5.78
N GLN A 127 -16.88 1.26 -6.54
CA GLN A 127 -18.11 1.82 -7.13
C GLN A 127 -18.16 1.72 -8.66
N ASN A 128 -19.37 1.87 -9.22
CA ASN A 128 -19.55 2.01 -10.67
C ASN A 128 -19.01 3.36 -11.12
N ALA A 129 -17.95 3.32 -11.92
CA ALA A 129 -17.34 4.52 -12.46
C ALA A 129 -18.02 4.97 -13.75
N ASN A 130 -18.18 6.29 -13.91
CA ASN A 130 -18.64 6.88 -15.17
C ASN A 130 -17.57 6.83 -16.29
N PHE A 131 -16.34 6.39 -15.97
CA PHE A 131 -15.21 6.31 -16.88
C PHE A 131 -14.39 5.04 -16.61
N SER A 132 -13.77 4.47 -17.64
CA SER A 132 -12.84 3.34 -17.51
C SER A 132 -11.58 3.79 -16.75
N HIS A 133 -11.30 3.16 -15.61
CA HIS A 133 -10.13 3.42 -14.77
C HIS A 133 -9.72 2.14 -14.02
N PRO A 134 -8.53 2.08 -13.38
CA PRO A 134 -8.06 0.84 -12.76
C PRO A 134 -8.98 0.38 -11.63
N SER A 135 -8.89 -0.88 -11.20
CA SER A 135 -9.48 -1.29 -9.92
C SER A 135 -8.66 -0.82 -8.73
N TYR A 136 -7.36 -0.56 -8.94
CA TYR A 136 -6.38 -0.17 -7.94
C TYR A 136 -5.70 1.14 -8.35
N HIS A 137 -5.85 2.20 -7.55
CA HIS A 137 -5.41 3.55 -7.89
C HIS A 137 -4.27 4.03 -7.01
N PHE A 138 -3.22 4.57 -7.63
CA PHE A 138 -2.16 5.27 -6.95
C PHE A 138 -2.25 6.76 -7.26
N GLN A 139 -2.37 7.58 -6.21
CA GLN A 139 -2.57 9.01 -6.31
C GLN A 139 -1.66 9.78 -5.36
N PHE A 140 -0.96 10.79 -5.90
CA PHE A 140 -0.36 11.84 -5.08
C PHE A 140 -1.43 12.83 -4.61
N GLY A 141 -1.38 13.20 -3.34
CA GLY A 141 -2.36 14.04 -2.66
C GLY A 141 -3.48 13.23 -2.02
N GLY A 142 -4.71 13.73 -2.13
CA GLY A 142 -5.90 13.10 -1.55
C GLY A 142 -6.47 13.84 -0.34
N ASN A 143 -7.45 13.23 0.30
CA ASN A 143 -8.23 13.82 1.39
C ASN A 143 -7.35 14.41 2.51
N ARG A 144 -6.23 13.75 2.84
CA ARG A 144 -5.34 14.23 3.91
C ARG A 144 -4.71 15.58 3.64
N MET A 145 -4.34 15.89 2.39
CA MET A 145 -3.85 17.24 2.10
C MET A 145 -4.98 18.26 2.29
N LYS A 146 -6.16 17.99 1.72
CA LYS A 146 -7.33 18.89 1.72
C LYS A 146 -7.79 19.32 3.12
N TYR A 147 -7.72 18.42 4.10
CA TYR A 147 -8.22 18.70 5.46
C TYR A 147 -7.18 19.35 6.39
N GLU A 148 -5.89 19.28 6.07
CA GLU A 148 -4.82 19.73 6.97
C GLU A 148 -4.18 21.07 6.55
N HIS A 149 -4.39 21.54 5.32
CA HIS A 149 -3.84 22.83 4.86
C HIS A 149 -4.80 23.66 4.00
N GLU A 150 -4.81 24.98 4.23
CA GLU A 150 -5.59 25.97 3.46
C GLU A 150 -4.71 26.83 2.51
N GLN A 151 -3.38 26.70 2.57
CA GLN A 151 -2.43 27.55 1.85
C GLN A 151 -1.56 26.76 0.86
N TYR A 152 -2.11 26.46 -0.32
CA TYR A 152 -1.36 25.90 -1.46
C TYR A 152 -0.99 27.04 -2.39
N GLY A 153 0.08 27.79 -2.09
CA GLY A 153 0.42 29.02 -2.81
C GLY A 153 0.27 28.89 -4.33
N LEU A 154 -0.67 29.63 -4.95
CA LEU A 154 -1.00 29.62 -6.40
C LEU A 154 -0.78 28.30 -7.18
N VAL A 155 -1.09 27.14 -6.58
CA VAL A 155 -1.02 25.84 -7.27
C VAL A 155 -2.41 25.45 -7.75
N LEU A 156 -2.54 25.21 -9.06
CA LEU A 156 -3.73 24.59 -9.62
C LEU A 156 -3.70 23.09 -9.29
N ILE A 157 -4.53 22.67 -8.33
CA ILE A 157 -4.73 21.26 -8.00
C ILE A 157 -5.83 20.71 -8.93
N THR A 158 -5.44 20.06 -10.02
CA THR A 158 -6.35 19.25 -10.83
C THR A 158 -6.49 17.84 -10.24
N ASP A 159 -7.52 17.10 -10.64
CA ASP A 159 -7.57 15.66 -10.33
C ASP A 159 -6.29 14.98 -10.83
N SER A 160 -5.54 14.35 -9.93
CA SER A 160 -4.31 13.64 -10.28
C SER A 160 -4.64 12.42 -11.15
N PRO A 161 -3.84 12.10 -12.18
CA PRO A 161 -4.00 10.87 -12.92
C PRO A 161 -3.89 9.67 -11.98
N ARG A 162 -4.89 8.77 -12.00
CA ARG A 162 -4.89 7.54 -11.21
C ARG A 162 -4.03 6.50 -11.91
N ILE A 163 -2.84 6.26 -11.38
CA ILE A 163 -1.90 5.30 -11.95
C ILE A 163 -2.28 3.89 -11.46
N PRO A 164 -2.34 2.87 -12.34
CA PRO A 164 -2.60 1.50 -11.90
C PRO A 164 -1.47 0.99 -10.98
N HIS A 165 -1.83 0.25 -9.93
CA HIS A 165 -0.88 -0.46 -9.07
C HIS A 165 -1.36 -1.90 -8.76
N PRO A 166 -0.46 -2.84 -8.40
CA PRO A 166 -0.88 -4.17 -7.98
C PRO A 166 -1.59 -4.14 -6.61
N PRO A 167 -2.45 -5.12 -6.27
CA PRO A 167 -3.10 -5.21 -4.97
C PRO A 167 -2.07 -5.20 -3.84
N MET A 168 -2.42 -4.60 -2.69
CA MET A 168 -1.55 -4.51 -1.52
C MET A 168 -2.32 -4.83 -0.23
N ASP A 169 -1.60 -5.28 0.78
CA ASP A 169 -2.05 -5.35 2.16
C ASP A 169 -1.17 -4.45 3.05
N GLY A 170 -1.36 -4.50 4.37
CA GLY A 170 -0.54 -3.72 5.30
C GLY A 170 0.95 -4.05 5.23
N ILE A 171 1.32 -5.31 4.98
CA ILE A 171 2.73 -5.73 4.92
C ILE A 171 3.40 -5.19 3.64
N LEU A 172 2.75 -5.32 2.48
CA LEU A 172 3.24 -4.74 1.23
C LEU A 172 3.27 -3.22 1.29
N GLY A 173 2.30 -2.61 1.95
CA GLY A 173 2.26 -1.17 2.21
C GLY A 173 3.44 -0.67 3.03
N ILE A 174 3.80 -1.41 4.09
CA ILE A 174 4.98 -1.16 4.92
C ILE A 174 6.26 -1.32 4.09
N ASP A 175 6.38 -2.39 3.30
CA ASP A 175 7.55 -2.60 2.44
C ASP A 175 7.71 -1.49 1.39
N PHE A 176 6.58 -1.07 0.78
CA PHE A 176 6.55 0.06 -0.14
C PHE A 176 7.07 1.34 0.52
N ALA A 177 6.59 1.66 1.72
CA ALA A 177 7.07 2.80 2.49
C ALA A 177 8.58 2.71 2.78
N ILE A 178 9.05 1.56 3.25
CA ILE A 178 10.46 1.34 3.58
C ILE A 178 11.35 1.56 2.35
N ILE A 179 11.03 0.96 1.21
CA ILE A 179 11.90 1.03 0.01
C ILE A 179 11.94 2.43 -0.59
N ASN A 180 10.81 3.16 -0.56
CA ASN A 180 10.73 4.46 -1.21
C ASN A 180 11.26 5.60 -0.33
N PHE A 181 11.23 5.44 0.99
CA PHE A 181 11.56 6.53 1.90
C PHE A 181 12.79 6.28 2.80
N TRP A 182 13.48 5.14 2.67
CA TRP A 182 14.78 4.90 3.32
C TRP A 182 15.91 4.75 2.32
N GLU A 183 17.11 5.15 2.73
CA GLU A 183 18.33 4.87 1.97
C GLU A 183 18.61 3.36 1.91
N VAL A 184 19.14 2.91 0.78
CA VAL A 184 19.47 1.49 0.52
C VAL A 184 20.33 0.89 1.64
N GLU A 185 21.31 1.64 2.14
CA GLU A 185 22.19 1.21 3.23
C GLU A 185 21.45 0.96 4.55
N LYS A 186 20.36 1.69 4.78
CA LYS A 186 19.52 1.59 5.99
C LYS A 186 18.52 0.44 5.89
N ILE A 187 18.29 -0.13 4.71
CA ILE A 187 17.35 -1.24 4.48
C ILE A 187 18.02 -2.58 4.17
N ARG A 188 19.30 -2.74 4.52
CA ARG A 188 20.04 -4.03 4.41
C ARG A 188 19.31 -5.18 5.11
N PHE A 189 18.51 -4.88 6.13
CA PHE A 189 17.68 -5.83 6.85
C PHE A 189 16.63 -6.53 5.96
N ARG A 190 16.31 -5.99 4.77
CA ARG A 190 15.40 -6.63 3.80
C ARG A 190 15.95 -7.95 3.25
N ASN A 191 17.23 -8.25 3.45
CA ASN A 191 17.81 -9.55 3.11
C ASN A 191 17.67 -10.58 4.24
N GLU A 192 17.14 -10.18 5.41
CA GLU A 192 16.97 -11.09 6.54
C GLU A 192 15.76 -11.99 6.33
N GLY A 193 15.95 -13.29 6.57
CA GLY A 193 14.94 -14.33 6.31
C GLY A 193 13.61 -14.07 7.02
N GLU A 194 13.63 -13.48 8.21
CA GLU A 194 12.42 -13.18 8.96
C GLU A 194 11.53 -12.16 8.24
N TYR A 195 12.12 -11.08 7.71
CA TYR A 195 11.41 -10.05 6.96
C TYR A 195 10.93 -10.59 5.60
N THR A 196 11.81 -11.27 4.86
CA THR A 196 11.48 -11.79 3.53
C THR A 196 10.43 -12.87 3.58
N ASN A 197 10.39 -13.71 4.61
CA ASN A 197 9.35 -14.71 4.78
C ASN A 197 7.97 -14.05 4.91
N VAL A 198 7.82 -13.05 5.78
CA VAL A 198 6.55 -12.35 5.96
C VAL A 198 6.13 -11.62 4.68
N LEU A 199 7.08 -10.98 4.01
CA LEU A 199 6.82 -10.30 2.74
C LEU A 199 6.37 -11.27 1.63
N ASN A 200 7.04 -12.42 1.52
CA ASN A 200 6.75 -13.43 0.51
C ASN A 200 5.36 -14.03 0.67
N GLU A 201 4.84 -14.16 1.90
CA GLU A 201 3.45 -14.58 2.13
C GLU A 201 2.46 -13.60 1.48
N SER A 202 2.63 -12.29 1.69
CA SER A 202 1.77 -11.27 1.08
C SER A 202 1.95 -11.19 -0.45
N ILE A 203 3.18 -11.33 -0.96
CA ILE A 203 3.46 -11.40 -2.41
C ILE A 203 2.75 -12.61 -3.03
N ASN A 204 2.85 -13.79 -2.42
CA ASN A 204 2.22 -15.01 -2.92
C ASN A 204 0.69 -14.93 -2.85
N MET A 205 0.14 -14.26 -1.85
CA MET A 205 -1.30 -14.06 -1.69
C MET A 205 -1.87 -13.08 -2.73
N LEU A 206 -1.15 -11.99 -3.04
CA LEU A 206 -1.70 -10.87 -3.81
C LEU A 206 -1.05 -10.70 -5.18
N TRP A 207 0.27 -10.56 -5.23
CA TRP A 207 0.97 -10.22 -6.47
C TRP A 207 1.12 -11.41 -7.41
N LYS A 208 1.39 -12.60 -6.88
CA LYS A 208 1.51 -13.81 -7.70
C LYS A 208 0.24 -14.07 -8.52
N PRO A 209 -0.97 -14.20 -7.93
CA PRO A 209 -2.18 -14.41 -8.73
C PRO A 209 -2.51 -13.23 -9.65
N TYR A 210 -2.20 -11.99 -9.24
CA TYR A 210 -2.36 -10.81 -10.09
C TYR A 210 -1.49 -10.87 -11.35
N VAL A 211 -0.19 -11.19 -11.20
CA VAL A 211 0.76 -11.30 -12.32
C VAL A 211 0.46 -12.53 -13.18
N GLU A 212 0.08 -13.66 -12.59
CA GLU A 212 -0.32 -14.86 -13.33
C GLU A 212 -1.56 -14.61 -14.18
N ASN A 213 -2.58 -13.92 -13.64
CA ASN A 213 -3.76 -13.53 -14.40
C ASN A 213 -3.42 -12.64 -15.59
N LEU A 214 -2.57 -11.64 -15.35
CA LEU A 214 -2.10 -10.74 -16.40
C LEU A 214 -1.32 -11.51 -17.49
N HIS A 215 -0.44 -12.41 -17.08
CA HIS A 215 0.31 -13.27 -17.99
C HIS A 215 -0.61 -14.17 -18.82
N ASN A 216 -1.57 -14.83 -18.17
CA ASN A 216 -2.52 -15.73 -18.82
C ASN A 216 -3.42 -14.99 -19.82
N TYR A 217 -3.87 -13.78 -19.47
CA TYR A 217 -4.58 -12.91 -20.40
C TYR A 217 -3.76 -12.70 -21.67
N TRP A 218 -2.47 -12.39 -21.56
CA TRP A 218 -1.62 -12.23 -22.73
C TRP A 218 -1.38 -13.51 -23.52
N GLN A 219 -1.14 -14.64 -22.85
CA GLN A 219 -0.94 -15.93 -23.53
C GLN A 219 -2.15 -16.34 -24.37
N GLN A 220 -3.36 -16.17 -23.83
CA GLN A 220 -4.60 -16.46 -24.56
C GLN A 220 -4.83 -15.50 -25.74
N ASN A 221 -4.22 -14.32 -25.71
CA ASN A 221 -4.24 -13.34 -26.79
C ASN A 221 -2.93 -13.31 -27.60
N ALA A 222 -2.05 -14.31 -27.46
CA ALA A 222 -0.70 -14.30 -28.04
C ALA A 222 -0.70 -14.24 -29.57
N GLN A 223 -1.77 -14.71 -30.23
CA GLN A 223 -1.93 -14.59 -31.69
C GLN A 223 -2.15 -13.13 -32.16
N LEU A 224 -2.42 -12.20 -31.25
CA LEU A 224 -2.55 -10.75 -31.50
C LEU A 224 -1.32 -9.94 -31.03
N LEU A 225 -0.38 -10.58 -30.33
CA LEU A 225 0.77 -9.92 -29.71
C LEU A 225 2.01 -9.96 -30.62
N GLN A 226 1.98 -9.19 -31.72
CA GLN A 226 3.21 -8.55 -32.18
C GLN A 226 3.47 -7.36 -31.26
N TRP A 227 4.72 -7.10 -30.85
CA TRP A 227 5.05 -6.01 -29.93
C TRP A 227 4.59 -4.67 -30.54
N LYS A 228 3.41 -4.22 -30.08
CA LYS A 228 2.83 -2.91 -30.33
C LYS A 228 2.60 -2.31 -28.94
N PRO A 229 3.26 -1.19 -28.59
CA PRO A 229 3.46 -0.72 -27.22
C PRO A 229 2.19 -0.10 -26.62
N HIS A 230 1.19 -0.94 -26.41
CA HIS A 230 -0.08 -0.62 -25.79
C HIS A 230 -0.74 -1.94 -25.47
N ILE A 231 -0.41 -2.55 -24.32
CA ILE A 231 -1.30 -3.39 -23.50
C ILE A 231 -0.66 -3.49 -22.10
N ASN A 232 -1.10 -2.60 -21.18
CA ASN A 232 -1.23 -2.77 -19.71
C ASN A 232 -1.69 -1.50 -18.98
N TRP A 233 -2.39 -0.65 -19.71
CA TRP A 233 -2.80 0.68 -19.31
C TRP A 233 -4.24 0.87 -19.81
N HIS A 234 -5.01 1.77 -19.20
CA HIS A 234 -6.42 2.08 -19.53
C HIS A 234 -6.71 2.52 -20.98
N GLN A 235 -5.71 2.48 -21.85
CA GLN A 235 -5.81 2.76 -23.28
C GLN A 235 -6.20 1.54 -24.13
N LEU A 236 -6.59 0.43 -23.50
CA LEU A 236 -7.06 -0.74 -24.24
C LEU A 236 -8.57 -0.71 -24.43
N PRO A 237 -9.04 -0.70 -25.68
CA PRO A 237 -10.46 -0.75 -25.93
C PRO A 237 -11.03 -2.11 -25.47
N PRO A 238 -12.28 -2.14 -24.99
CA PRO A 238 -12.97 -3.41 -24.75
C PRO A 238 -13.07 -4.20 -26.05
N LYS A 239 -13.11 -5.54 -25.94
CA LYS A 239 -13.47 -6.40 -27.06
C LYS A 239 -14.84 -5.98 -27.60
N THR A 240 -14.87 -5.56 -28.86
CA THR A 240 -16.09 -5.72 -29.67
C THR A 240 -16.04 -7.14 -30.22
N THR A 241 -16.88 -7.99 -29.62
CA THR A 241 -17.25 -9.37 -30.01
C THR A 241 -16.12 -10.32 -30.41
#